data_AF-A0A944V352-F1
#
_entry.id   AF-A0A944V352-F1
#
_cell.length_a   1.000
_cell.length_b   1.000
_cell.length_c   1.000
_cell.angle_alpha   90.00
_cell.angle_beta   90.00
_cell.angle_gamma   90.00
#
_symmetry.space_group_name_H-M   'P 1'
#
loop_
_entity.id
_entity.type
_entity.pdbx_description
1 polymer ?
#
loop_
_entity_poly.entity_id
_entity_poly.type
_entity_poly.pdbx_seq_one_letter_code
_entity_poly.pdbx_strand_id
1 'polypeptide(L)'
;MNLKIGIDNCKPGWKIILKQIGVSFSKCSLLSSISPEEYSVIIITETHNTKENEVIDDYASSGGAVLYSDNTTLESVSYKIKNVSTLYSQENTPFAQIGLADIFSTIKIPISKELHLIDVGLKITSSNIRNSLILPFNVNDLILSFNSRRKKFYANRKELPSEIVSEVSKGKLRKIVEIALEYLHHKRDLPFVHLWHQPYVDK
;
A
#
# COMPACT_ATOMS: atom_id res chain seq x y z
N MET A 1 -13.06 0.31 20.04
CA MET A 1 -12.32 0.23 18.77
C MET A 1 -10.86 -0.11 18.97
N ASN A 2 -10.42 -1.22 18.35
CA ASN A 2 -9.04 -1.68 18.34
C ASN A 2 -8.31 -1.14 17.09
N LEU A 3 -7.18 -0.44 17.27
CA LEU A 3 -6.40 0.16 16.17
C LEU A 3 -5.49 -0.85 15.46
N LYS A 4 -5.87 -2.13 15.49
CA LYS A 4 -5.12 -3.21 14.87
C LYS A 4 -5.49 -3.32 13.40
N ILE A 5 -4.51 -3.59 12.55
CA ILE A 5 -4.70 -3.84 11.12
C ILE A 5 -4.92 -5.34 10.89
N GLY A 6 -5.97 -5.69 10.16
CA GLY A 6 -6.21 -7.05 9.67
C GLY A 6 -5.50 -7.27 8.34
N ILE A 7 -4.99 -8.47 8.10
CA ILE A 7 -4.46 -8.87 6.78
C ILE A 7 -4.88 -10.30 6.46
N ASP A 8 -5.46 -10.52 5.28
CA ASP A 8 -6.00 -11.82 4.86
C ASP A 8 -4.92 -12.91 4.72
N ASN A 9 -3.98 -12.71 3.82
CA ASN A 9 -2.89 -13.59 3.49
C ASN A 9 -1.58 -12.84 3.76
N CYS A 10 -1.12 -12.93 5.00
CA CYS A 10 0.05 -12.23 5.52
C CYS A 10 1.38 -12.74 4.91
N LYS A 11 1.58 -12.50 3.61
CA LYS A 11 2.79 -12.88 2.86
C LYS A 11 4.04 -12.19 3.43
N PRO A 12 5.25 -12.76 3.23
CA PRO A 12 6.47 -12.27 3.87
C PRO A 12 6.78 -10.79 3.60
N GLY A 13 6.57 -10.29 2.38
CA GLY A 13 6.83 -8.88 2.04
C GLY A 13 5.94 -7.90 2.81
N TRP A 14 4.66 -8.24 2.98
CA TRP A 14 3.74 -7.46 3.82
C TRP A 14 4.15 -7.49 5.28
N LYS A 15 4.51 -8.67 5.81
CA LYS A 15 5.00 -8.79 7.19
C LYS A 15 6.25 -7.93 7.43
N ILE A 16 7.17 -7.87 6.48
CA ILE A 16 8.36 -7.01 6.54
C ILE A 16 7.97 -5.54 6.61
N ILE A 17 7.13 -5.06 5.67
CA ILE A 17 6.72 -3.66 5.65
C ILE A 17 5.97 -3.28 6.92
N LEU A 18 4.96 -4.05 7.34
CA LEU A 18 4.14 -3.70 8.50
C LEU A 18 4.97 -3.64 9.79
N LYS A 19 5.95 -4.55 9.93
CA LYS A 19 6.92 -4.49 11.03
C LYS A 19 7.85 -3.28 10.95
N GLN A 20 8.31 -2.90 9.76
CA GLN A 20 9.17 -1.72 9.58
C GLN A 20 8.42 -0.40 9.78
N ILE A 21 7.12 -0.37 9.49
CA ILE A 21 6.24 0.74 9.87
C ILE A 21 6.02 0.72 11.39
N GLY A 22 5.92 -0.46 11.99
CA GLY A 22 5.72 -0.61 13.43
C GLY A 22 4.25 -0.51 13.85
N VAL A 23 3.34 -0.89 12.95
CA VAL A 23 1.89 -0.95 13.25
C VAL A 23 1.53 -2.26 13.94
N SER A 24 0.46 -2.25 14.73
CA SER A 24 -0.16 -3.47 15.25
C SER A 24 -0.94 -4.16 14.15
N PHE A 25 -0.64 -5.42 13.84
CA PHE A 25 -1.37 -6.19 12.83
C PHE A 25 -1.53 -7.66 13.21
N SER A 26 -2.59 -8.30 12.72
CA SER A 26 -2.75 -9.77 12.77
C SER A 26 -3.42 -10.29 11.52
N LYS A 27 -3.27 -11.60 11.29
CA LYS A 27 -4.02 -12.29 10.24
C LYS A 27 -5.52 -12.20 10.56
N CYS A 28 -6.34 -11.82 9.59
CA CYS A 28 -7.80 -11.88 9.70
C CYS A 28 -8.33 -13.01 8.81
N SER A 29 -9.43 -13.63 9.25
CA SER A 29 -10.12 -14.69 8.51
C SER A 29 -11.35 -14.09 7.83
N LEU A 30 -11.46 -14.24 6.51
CA LEU A 30 -12.63 -13.81 5.74
C LEU A 30 -13.76 -14.87 5.73
N LEU A 31 -13.62 -15.93 6.53
CA LEU A 31 -14.62 -17.01 6.65
C LEU A 31 -15.78 -16.65 7.60
N SER A 32 -15.63 -15.57 8.37
CA SER A 32 -16.60 -15.09 9.35
C SER A 32 -16.72 -13.57 9.23
N SER A 33 -17.83 -13.01 9.71
CA SER A 33 -18.00 -11.56 9.75
C SER A 33 -16.87 -10.88 10.51
N ILE A 34 -16.47 -9.71 10.02
CA ILE A 34 -15.43 -8.88 10.61
C ILE A 34 -16.05 -7.56 11.02
N SER A 35 -15.78 -7.13 12.25
CA SER A 35 -16.28 -5.84 12.75
C SER A 35 -15.24 -4.73 12.55
N PRO A 36 -15.67 -3.51 12.16
CA PRO A 36 -14.83 -2.31 12.21
C PRO A 36 -14.30 -1.95 13.60
N GLU A 37 -14.85 -2.54 14.66
CA GLU A 37 -14.34 -2.43 16.04
C GLU A 37 -13.14 -3.34 16.31
N GLU A 38 -13.01 -4.44 15.57
CA GLU A 38 -11.91 -5.42 15.70
C GLU A 38 -10.66 -4.97 14.94
N TYR A 39 -10.85 -4.44 13.72
CA TYR A 39 -9.77 -3.94 12.88
C TYR A 39 -10.05 -2.53 12.36
N SER A 40 -9.05 -1.66 12.47
CA SER A 40 -9.09 -0.30 11.93
C SER A 40 -9.00 -0.26 10.40
N VAL A 41 -8.23 -1.18 9.82
CA VAL A 41 -8.11 -1.38 8.37
C VAL A 41 -7.94 -2.87 8.12
N ILE A 42 -8.54 -3.39 7.04
CA ILE A 42 -8.20 -4.72 6.52
C ILE A 42 -7.41 -4.57 5.21
N ILE A 43 -6.31 -5.32 5.10
CA ILE A 43 -5.48 -5.40 3.91
C ILE A 43 -5.86 -6.68 3.15
N ILE A 44 -6.28 -6.51 1.90
CA ILE A 44 -6.64 -7.58 0.99
C ILE A 44 -5.53 -7.74 -0.03
N THR A 45 -4.92 -8.91 -0.06
CA THR A 45 -3.68 -9.16 -0.81
C THR A 45 -3.85 -10.09 -2.01
N GLU A 46 -5.02 -10.71 -2.16
CA GLU A 46 -5.36 -11.59 -3.26
C GLU A 46 -6.85 -11.60 -3.59
N THR A 47 -7.21 -12.20 -4.73
CA THR A 47 -8.61 -12.38 -5.13
C THR A 47 -9.27 -13.43 -4.25
N HIS A 48 -10.49 -13.13 -3.82
CA HIS A 48 -11.31 -13.99 -2.98
C HIS A 48 -12.58 -14.45 -3.69
N ASN A 49 -13.22 -15.47 -3.13
CA ASN A 49 -14.50 -15.97 -3.64
C ASN A 49 -15.67 -15.03 -3.26
N THR A 50 -16.85 -15.26 -3.85
CA THR A 50 -18.03 -14.40 -3.63
C THR A 50 -18.40 -14.22 -2.15
N LYS A 51 -18.34 -15.28 -1.34
CA LYS A 51 -18.70 -15.20 0.09
C LYS A 51 -17.70 -14.37 0.90
N GLU A 52 -16.42 -14.50 0.58
CA GLU A 52 -15.36 -13.70 1.21
C GLU A 52 -15.45 -12.23 0.77
N ASN A 53 -15.81 -11.96 -0.49
CA ASN A 53 -16.06 -10.60 -0.97
C ASN A 53 -17.29 -9.97 -0.31
N GLU A 54 -18.35 -10.74 -0.05
CA GLU A 54 -19.51 -10.28 0.75
C GLU A 54 -19.07 -9.84 2.16
N VAL A 55 -18.20 -10.61 2.82
CA VAL A 55 -17.65 -10.23 4.14
C VAL A 55 -16.85 -8.93 4.08
N ILE A 56 -16.03 -8.75 3.04
CA ILE A 56 -15.26 -7.52 2.84
C ILE A 56 -16.20 -6.33 2.60
N ASP A 57 -17.24 -6.53 1.81
CA ASP A 57 -18.23 -5.51 1.47
C ASP A 57 -19.09 -5.12 2.66
N ASP A 58 -19.51 -6.08 3.49
CA ASP A 58 -20.21 -5.84 4.75
C ASP A 58 -19.34 -5.06 5.74
N TYR A 59 -18.05 -5.42 5.86
CA TYR A 59 -17.10 -4.71 6.69
C TYR A 59 -16.92 -3.25 6.25
N ALA A 60 -16.74 -3.02 4.94
CA ALA A 60 -16.60 -1.68 4.38
C ALA A 60 -17.90 -0.85 4.56
N SER A 61 -19.05 -1.45 4.30
CA SER A 61 -20.38 -0.81 4.43
C SER A 61 -20.71 -0.47 5.89
N SER A 62 -20.15 -1.22 6.84
CA SER A 62 -20.26 -0.94 8.28
C SER A 62 -19.32 0.18 8.76
N GLY A 63 -18.62 0.87 7.84
CA GLY A 63 -17.70 1.96 8.15
C GLY A 63 -16.25 1.51 8.34
N GLY A 64 -15.91 0.25 8.01
CA GLY A 64 -14.55 -0.23 7.92
C GLY A 64 -13.77 0.40 6.76
N ALA A 65 -12.44 0.24 6.77
CA ALA A 65 -11.57 0.74 5.70
C ALA A 65 -10.73 -0.39 5.10
N VAL A 66 -10.57 -0.39 3.78
CA VAL A 66 -9.96 -1.51 3.05
C VAL A 66 -8.80 -1.07 2.18
N LEU A 67 -7.64 -1.72 2.32
CA LEU A 67 -6.48 -1.53 1.45
C LEU A 67 -6.33 -2.74 0.52
N TYR A 68 -6.47 -2.52 -0.78
CA TYR A 68 -6.31 -3.56 -1.80
C TYR A 68 -4.92 -3.50 -2.44
N SER A 69 -4.26 -4.66 -2.52
CA SER A 69 -3.08 -4.88 -3.38
C SER A 69 -3.51 -5.14 -4.83
N ASP A 70 -2.60 -4.97 -5.79
CA ASP A 70 -2.84 -5.21 -7.22
C ASP A 70 -3.22 -6.65 -7.61
N ASN A 71 -2.92 -7.64 -6.78
CA ASN A 71 -3.33 -9.03 -6.99
C ASN A 71 -4.81 -9.26 -6.73
N THR A 72 -5.50 -8.27 -6.19
CA THR A 72 -6.95 -8.32 -5.97
C THR A 72 -7.68 -7.92 -7.25
N THR A 73 -8.75 -8.64 -7.57
CA THR A 73 -9.69 -8.28 -8.63
C THR A 73 -11.02 -7.95 -8.00
N LEU A 74 -11.43 -6.69 -8.13
CA LEU A 74 -12.74 -6.22 -7.71
C LEU A 74 -13.75 -6.48 -8.82
N GLU A 75 -14.93 -6.98 -8.45
CA GLU A 75 -16.05 -7.12 -9.37
C GLU A 75 -16.39 -5.76 -9.99
N SER A 76 -16.76 -5.76 -11.27
CA SER A 76 -17.10 -4.54 -12.04
C SER A 76 -15.97 -3.51 -12.22
N VAL A 77 -14.71 -3.85 -11.86
CA VAL A 77 -13.53 -3.02 -12.12
C VAL A 77 -12.70 -3.63 -13.25
N SER A 78 -12.47 -2.85 -14.30
CA SER A 78 -11.54 -3.24 -15.36
C SER A 78 -10.12 -2.81 -15.01
N TYR A 79 -9.10 -3.49 -15.54
CA TYR A 79 -7.71 -3.18 -15.21
C TYR A 79 -6.87 -2.96 -16.46
N LYS A 80 -6.08 -1.89 -16.46
CA LYS A 80 -5.05 -1.64 -17.47
C LYS A 80 -3.69 -2.05 -16.94
N ILE A 81 -3.03 -2.95 -17.65
CA ILE A 81 -1.70 -3.44 -17.32
C ILE A 81 -0.65 -2.53 -17.97
N LYS A 82 0.38 -2.14 -17.22
CA LYS A 82 1.48 -1.33 -17.74
C LYS A 82 2.80 -1.71 -17.08
N ASN A 83 3.88 -1.82 -17.85
CA ASN A 83 5.24 -1.90 -17.31
C ASN A 83 5.76 -0.50 -16.99
N VAL A 84 6.26 -0.31 -15.77
CA VAL A 84 6.80 0.97 -15.32
C VAL A 84 8.15 0.79 -14.65
N SER A 85 9.10 1.66 -14.98
CA SER A 85 10.38 1.75 -14.28
C SER A 85 10.24 2.58 -13.00
N THR A 86 9.55 3.71 -13.09
CA THR A 86 9.46 4.71 -12.02
C THR A 86 8.05 5.28 -11.97
N LEU A 87 7.54 5.49 -10.76
CA LEU A 87 6.34 6.26 -10.47
C LEU A 87 6.73 7.54 -9.73
N TYR A 88 5.89 8.56 -9.80
CA TYR A 88 6.10 9.81 -9.09
C TYR A 88 4.82 10.23 -8.38
N SER A 89 4.92 10.84 -7.21
CA SER A 89 3.75 11.48 -6.57
C SER A 89 3.44 12.82 -7.21
N GLN A 90 2.16 13.16 -7.26
CA GLN A 90 1.73 14.51 -7.61
C GLN A 90 1.79 15.44 -6.40
N GLU A 91 1.96 16.73 -6.68
CA GLU A 91 1.81 17.78 -5.67
C GLU A 91 0.35 17.85 -5.20
N ASN A 92 0.14 18.33 -3.98
CA ASN A 92 -1.19 18.49 -3.37
C ASN A 92 -1.99 17.18 -3.20
N THR A 93 -1.33 16.02 -3.19
CA THR A 93 -1.92 14.73 -2.80
C THR A 93 -1.40 14.31 -1.43
N PRO A 94 -2.09 13.38 -0.72
CA PRO A 94 -1.54 12.78 0.51
C PRO A 94 -0.16 12.14 0.32
N PHE A 95 0.18 11.79 -0.92
CA PHE A 95 1.41 11.10 -1.28
C PHE A 95 2.52 12.03 -1.78
N ALA A 96 2.32 13.36 -1.78
CA ALA A 96 3.26 14.33 -2.35
C ALA A 96 4.72 14.18 -1.84
N GLN A 97 4.91 13.73 -0.60
CA GLN A 97 6.22 13.51 0.02
C GLN A 97 7.02 12.30 -0.54
N ILE A 98 6.40 11.47 -1.38
CA ILE A 98 7.07 10.30 -1.97
C ILE A 98 8.11 10.73 -3.00
N GLY A 99 7.82 11.73 -3.84
CA GLY A 99 8.67 12.11 -4.96
C GLY A 99 8.76 10.96 -5.97
N LEU A 100 9.97 10.59 -6.38
CA LEU A 100 10.21 9.47 -7.30
C LEU A 100 10.36 8.14 -6.55
N ALA A 101 9.66 7.11 -7.03
CA ALA A 101 9.76 5.74 -6.58
C ALA A 101 10.12 4.82 -7.75
N ASP A 102 11.31 4.23 -7.71
CA ASP A 102 11.72 3.21 -8.67
C ASP A 102 10.99 1.89 -8.35
N ILE A 103 10.28 1.32 -9.34
CA ILE A 103 9.39 0.15 -9.21
C ILE A 103 9.83 -1.02 -10.08
N PHE A 104 10.23 -0.77 -11.33
CA PHE A 104 10.69 -1.79 -12.29
C PHE A 104 9.80 -3.04 -12.35
N SER A 105 8.49 -2.84 -12.44
CA SER A 105 7.51 -3.92 -12.45
C SER A 105 6.32 -3.59 -13.34
N THR A 106 5.57 -4.64 -13.66
CA THR A 106 4.20 -4.53 -14.14
C THR A 106 3.31 -3.98 -13.02
N ILE A 107 2.46 -3.03 -13.37
CA ILE A 107 1.41 -2.47 -12.50
C ILE A 107 0.03 -2.70 -13.13
N LYS A 108 -0.99 -2.81 -12.27
CA LYS A 108 -2.40 -2.92 -12.65
C LYS A 108 -3.12 -1.66 -12.21
N ILE A 109 -3.57 -0.87 -13.18
CA ILE A 109 -4.29 0.38 -12.94
C ILE A 109 -5.77 0.08 -13.03
N PRO A 110 -6.54 0.21 -11.94
CA PRO A 110 -7.98 -0.01 -11.97
C PRO A 110 -8.68 1.12 -12.73
N ILE A 111 -9.69 0.75 -13.51
CA ILE A 111 -10.50 1.63 -14.36
C ILE A 111 -11.96 1.29 -14.09
N SER A 112 -12.64 2.21 -13.41
CA SER A 112 -14.10 2.21 -13.19
C SER A 112 -14.56 3.65 -13.00
N LYS A 113 -15.84 3.93 -13.29
CA LYS A 113 -16.46 5.25 -13.07
C LYS A 113 -16.61 5.58 -11.58
N GLU A 114 -16.65 4.55 -10.73
CA GLU A 114 -16.85 4.67 -9.28
C GLU A 114 -15.53 4.90 -8.51
N LEU A 115 -14.40 4.87 -9.23
CA LEU A 115 -13.08 5.07 -8.64
C LEU A 115 -12.59 6.49 -8.90
N HIS A 116 -12.02 7.08 -7.86
CA HIS A 116 -11.39 8.39 -7.90
C HIS A 116 -9.88 8.23 -7.73
N LEU A 117 -9.10 8.92 -8.57
CA LEU A 117 -7.65 8.95 -8.41
C LEU A 117 -7.28 9.82 -7.21
N ILE A 118 -6.60 9.23 -6.23
CA ILE A 118 -6.03 9.96 -5.09
C ILE A 118 -4.67 10.54 -5.46
N ASP A 119 -3.89 9.80 -6.26
CA ASP A 119 -2.66 10.30 -6.84
C ASP A 119 -2.52 9.81 -8.28
N VAL A 120 -2.53 10.74 -9.23
CA VAL A 120 -2.46 10.42 -10.67
C VAL A 120 -1.07 9.90 -11.05
N GLY A 121 -0.01 10.34 -10.39
CA GLY A 121 1.35 9.93 -10.72
C GLY A 121 1.68 8.53 -10.21
N LEU A 122 1.26 8.22 -8.97
CA LEU A 122 1.39 6.90 -8.36
C LEU A 122 0.32 5.90 -8.83
N LYS A 123 -0.74 6.37 -9.50
CA LYS A 123 -1.89 5.57 -9.96
C LYS A 123 -2.68 4.93 -8.82
N ILE A 124 -2.73 5.60 -7.67
CA ILE A 124 -3.48 5.15 -6.50
C ILE A 124 -4.92 5.64 -6.63
N THR A 125 -5.87 4.73 -6.48
CA THR A 125 -7.31 5.02 -6.58
C THR A 125 -8.04 4.70 -5.29
N SER A 126 -9.15 5.37 -5.05
CA SER A 126 -10.06 5.13 -3.94
C SER A 126 -11.49 4.98 -4.44
N SER A 127 -12.29 4.14 -3.76
CA SER A 127 -13.75 4.14 -3.92
C SER A 127 -14.37 4.90 -2.75
N ASN A 128 -15.18 5.91 -3.07
CA ASN A 128 -15.92 6.68 -2.05
C ASN A 128 -17.01 5.84 -1.37
N ILE A 129 -17.48 4.77 -2.01
CA ILE A 129 -18.56 3.93 -1.48
C ILE A 129 -18.04 3.01 -0.36
N ARG A 130 -16.75 2.64 -0.39
CA ARG A 130 -16.21 1.53 0.43
C ARG A 130 -15.04 1.92 1.34
N ASN A 131 -14.78 3.21 1.56
CA ASN A 131 -13.60 3.69 2.30
C ASN A 131 -12.33 2.91 1.94
N SER A 132 -12.10 2.74 0.63
CA SER A 132 -11.09 1.82 0.14
C SER A 132 -10.01 2.53 -0.64
N LEU A 133 -8.82 1.95 -0.65
CA LEU A 133 -7.68 2.42 -1.43
C LEU A 133 -7.05 1.23 -2.14
N ILE A 134 -6.70 1.41 -3.41
CA ILE A 134 -6.13 0.36 -4.26
C ILE A 134 -4.71 0.79 -4.66
N LEU A 135 -3.75 -0.04 -4.29
CA LEU A 135 -2.37 0.11 -4.74
C LEU A 135 -2.20 -0.58 -6.10
N PRO A 136 -1.59 0.08 -7.09
CA PRO A 136 -1.49 -0.46 -8.45
C PRO A 136 -0.35 -1.46 -8.63
N PHE A 137 0.37 -1.82 -7.56
CA PHE A 137 1.52 -2.71 -7.60
C PHE A 137 1.52 -3.73 -6.46
N ASN A 138 2.26 -4.82 -6.68
CA ASN A 138 2.39 -5.92 -5.74
C ASN A 138 3.46 -5.60 -4.71
N VAL A 139 3.01 -5.14 -3.55
CA VAL A 139 3.89 -4.79 -2.43
C VAL A 139 4.75 -5.98 -1.99
N ASN A 140 4.19 -7.19 -1.97
CA ASN A 140 4.92 -8.38 -1.55
C ASN A 140 6.11 -8.66 -2.47
N ASP A 141 5.86 -8.71 -3.78
CA ASP A 141 6.87 -9.11 -4.75
C ASP A 141 7.96 -8.04 -4.89
N LEU A 142 7.58 -6.77 -4.84
CA LEU A 142 8.52 -5.65 -4.90
C LEU A 142 9.47 -5.61 -3.69
N ILE A 143 8.98 -5.93 -2.49
CA ILE A 143 9.84 -5.99 -1.30
C ILE A 143 10.78 -7.18 -1.32
N LEU A 144 10.31 -8.31 -1.84
CA LEU A 144 11.10 -9.53 -1.96
C LEU A 144 12.04 -9.52 -3.18
N SER A 145 11.92 -8.53 -4.08
CA SER A 145 12.84 -8.40 -5.21
C SER A 145 14.29 -8.20 -4.75
N PHE A 146 15.19 -9.02 -5.30
CA PHE A 146 16.64 -8.94 -5.10
C PHE A 146 17.38 -8.36 -6.31
N ASN A 147 16.64 -7.93 -7.34
CA ASN A 147 17.24 -7.39 -8.54
C ASN A 147 18.00 -6.11 -8.22
N SER A 148 19.11 -5.94 -8.93
CA SER A 148 19.98 -4.78 -8.80
C SER A 148 20.39 -4.28 -10.18
N ARG A 149 20.67 -2.98 -10.24
CA ARG A 149 21.10 -2.31 -11.45
C ARG A 149 22.18 -1.29 -11.13
N ARG A 150 23.00 -1.00 -12.14
CA ARG A 150 23.96 0.10 -12.06
C ARG A 150 23.22 1.44 -12.21
N LYS A 151 23.45 2.36 -11.26
CA LYS A 151 22.90 3.72 -11.28
C LYS A 151 24.03 4.71 -11.05
N LYS A 152 24.01 5.81 -11.80
CA LYS A 152 24.91 6.95 -11.59
C LYS A 152 24.25 7.94 -10.65
N PHE A 153 24.98 8.37 -9.63
CA PHE A 153 24.51 9.33 -8.64
C PHE A 153 25.07 10.71 -8.93
N TYR A 154 24.28 11.74 -8.65
CA TYR A 154 24.75 13.11 -8.78
C TYR A 154 25.81 13.39 -7.72
N ALA A 155 26.97 13.92 -8.14
CA ALA A 155 28.03 14.34 -7.25
C ALA A 155 28.80 15.50 -7.90
N ASN A 156 29.33 16.41 -7.09
CA ASN A 156 30.12 17.53 -7.58
C ASN A 156 31.56 17.10 -7.94
N ARG A 157 31.71 16.31 -9.01
CA ARG A 157 32.99 15.82 -9.55
C ARG A 157 32.85 15.46 -11.03
N LYS A 158 33.97 15.40 -11.78
CA LYS A 158 33.97 15.15 -13.25
C LYS A 158 33.29 13.84 -13.66
N GLU A 159 33.44 12.79 -12.85
CA GLU A 159 32.83 11.47 -13.12
C GLU A 159 31.79 11.12 -12.05
N LEU A 160 30.54 10.97 -12.46
CA LEU A 160 29.47 10.59 -11.53
C LEU A 160 29.72 9.21 -10.89
N PRO A 161 29.58 9.08 -9.55
CA PRO A 161 29.66 7.78 -8.88
C PRO A 161 28.67 6.79 -9.50
N SER A 162 29.17 5.59 -9.78
CA SER A 162 28.45 4.53 -10.44
C SER A 162 28.39 3.34 -9.50
N GLU A 163 27.22 3.09 -8.94
CA GLU A 163 27.01 2.06 -7.91
C GLU A 163 25.99 1.03 -8.39
N ILE A 164 26.05 -0.16 -7.81
CA ILE A 164 25.03 -1.20 -7.99
C ILE A 164 24.03 -1.03 -6.85
N VAL A 165 22.78 -0.75 -7.21
CA VAL A 165 21.70 -0.48 -6.25
C VAL A 165 20.50 -1.37 -6.55
N SER A 166 19.62 -1.57 -5.57
CA SER A 166 18.36 -2.27 -5.81
C SER A 166 17.56 -1.55 -6.90
N GLU A 167 16.93 -2.31 -7.79
CA GLU A 167 16.01 -1.74 -8.78
C GLU A 167 14.82 -1.04 -8.12
N VAL A 168 14.36 -1.57 -6.98
CA VAL A 168 13.16 -1.10 -6.31
C VAL A 168 13.51 -0.17 -5.16
N SER A 169 12.83 0.98 -5.10
CA SER A 169 12.90 1.93 -3.99
C SER A 169 12.13 1.43 -2.76
N LYS A 170 12.64 0.39 -2.07
CA LYS A 170 11.95 -0.25 -0.93
C LYS A 170 11.55 0.73 0.18
N GLY A 171 12.39 1.73 0.47
CA GLY A 171 12.07 2.79 1.43
C GLY A 171 10.87 3.65 1.02
N LYS A 172 10.72 3.92 -0.28
CA LYS A 172 9.56 4.65 -0.83
C LYS A 172 8.30 3.79 -0.82
N LEU A 173 8.40 2.50 -1.14
CA LEU A 173 7.28 1.57 -1.02
C LEU A 173 6.74 1.49 0.40
N ARG A 174 7.63 1.37 1.39
CA ARG A 174 7.25 1.41 2.81
C ARG A 174 6.48 2.69 3.12
N LYS A 175 6.98 3.85 2.68
CA LYS A 175 6.32 5.14 2.93
C LYS A 175 4.97 5.27 2.19
N ILE A 176 4.82 4.70 0.99
CA ILE A 176 3.52 4.66 0.30
C ILE A 176 2.51 3.86 1.11
N VAL A 177 2.89 2.67 1.61
CA VAL A 177 1.99 1.86 2.45
C VAL A 177 1.64 2.57 3.75
N GLU A 178 2.62 3.20 4.40
CA GLU A 178 2.42 4.00 5.62
C GLU A 178 1.39 5.12 5.39
N ILE A 179 1.56 5.94 4.36
CA ILE A 179 0.63 7.02 4.01
C ILE A 179 -0.75 6.45 3.64
N ALA A 180 -0.81 5.33 2.93
CA ALA A 180 -2.08 4.70 2.59
C ALA A 180 -2.86 4.25 3.84
N LEU A 181 -2.16 3.65 4.81
CA LEU A 181 -2.76 3.27 6.08
C LEU A 181 -3.21 4.49 6.89
N GLU A 182 -2.36 5.51 6.99
CA GLU A 182 -2.68 6.77 7.66
C GLU A 182 -3.92 7.45 7.04
N TYR A 183 -3.95 7.55 5.72
CA TYR A 183 -5.08 8.09 4.97
C TYR A 183 -6.39 7.34 5.29
N LEU A 184 -6.35 6.00 5.32
CA LEU A 184 -7.51 5.18 5.64
C LEU A 184 -7.96 5.31 7.10
N HIS A 185 -7.03 5.49 8.04
CA HIS A 185 -7.38 5.78 9.45
C HIS A 185 -8.06 7.14 9.58
N HIS A 186 -7.50 8.18 8.96
CA HIS A 186 -8.10 9.52 8.98
C HIS A 186 -9.46 9.56 8.31
N LYS A 187 -9.71 8.76 7.27
CA LYS A 187 -11.04 8.63 6.66
C LYS A 187 -12.10 8.06 7.61
N ARG A 188 -11.70 7.36 8.66
CA ARG A 188 -12.56 6.84 9.72
C ARG A 188 -12.52 7.69 10.99
N ASP A 189 -11.90 8.88 10.95
CA ASP A 189 -11.62 9.71 12.13
C ASP A 189 -10.84 8.97 13.23
N LEU A 190 -9.93 8.07 12.83
CA LEU A 190 -9.07 7.31 13.73
C LEU A 190 -7.63 7.82 13.72
N PRO A 191 -6.92 7.78 14.86
CA PRO A 191 -5.50 8.06 14.88
C PRO A 191 -4.72 6.91 14.22
N PHE A 192 -3.69 7.27 13.44
CA PHE A 192 -2.72 6.30 12.94
C PHE A 192 -1.61 6.10 13.97
N VAL A 193 -1.58 4.91 14.59
CA VAL A 193 -0.63 4.59 15.67
C VAL A 193 0.41 3.59 15.17
N HIS A 194 1.68 3.94 15.32
CA HIS A 194 2.81 3.08 15.02
C HIS A 194 3.97 3.32 15.99
N LEU A 195 4.89 2.37 16.08
CA LEU A 195 6.11 2.53 16.88
C LEU A 195 6.98 3.66 16.34
N TRP A 196 7.60 4.41 17.25
CA TRP A 196 8.58 5.42 16.89
C TRP A 196 9.78 4.76 16.21
N HIS A 197 10.15 5.24 15.03
CA HIS A 197 11.30 4.78 14.24
C HIS A 197 12.69 5.07 14.83
N GLN A 198 12.80 5.78 15.95
CA GLN A 198 14.06 6.29 16.49
C GLN A 198 14.13 5.91 17.97
N PRO A 199 15.10 5.08 18.39
CA PRO A 199 15.26 4.77 19.81
C PRO A 199 15.71 6.03 20.55
N TYR A 200 15.30 6.13 21.82
CA TYR A 200 15.90 7.05 22.78
C TYR A 200 17.42 6.83 22.76
N VAL A 201 18.17 7.89 22.46
CA VAL A 201 19.60 7.92 22.74
C VAL A 201 19.69 8.22 24.23
N ASP A 202 19.88 7.20 25.05
CA ASP A 202 20.35 7.41 26.42
C ASP A 202 21.66 8.20 26.32
N LYS A 203 21.64 9.44 26.83
CA LYS A 203 22.82 10.30 26.93
C LYS A 203 23.67 9.90 28.11
#